data_AF-A0A9X2AQ01-F1
#
_entry.id   AF-A0A9X2AQ01-F1
#
_cell.length_a   1.000
_cell.length_b   1.000
_cell.length_c   1.000
_cell.angle_alpha   90.00
_cell.angle_beta   90.00
_cell.angle_gamma   90.00
#
_symmetry.space_group_name_H-M   'P 1'
#
loop_
_entity.id
_entity.type
_entity.pdbx_description
1 polymer ?
#
loop_
_entity_poly.entity_id
_entity_poly.type
_entity_poly.pdbx_seq_one_letter_code
_entity_poly.pdbx_strand_id
1 'polypeptide(L)'
;MKCFYYDAAPNVGDEVNRYLWSRLLGRSAESEDGRVGLLGIGTLLSEEFCQRLDSCERIVVFGSGAGYGRLPRLDARWDVRCVRGIQTARAISVDERLAVADAAYLLGSLTWARRSVGPVVVIPHHASMAYMDWNSVCQRAGFSFLSPALPGKDFFDTLSTASLVLTEAMHGAIFADIARIPWVPFRFGPNFLERKWTDWADMFNLSPSIPQAESFYDPQHHNQEKSSAFHAERRLKALLGRRGIGRRRWRKVLPPGDTSGAAGDRFAGFLQGLAQREGYLSADSVFDVRVSALHEKLSHMADEYGLEYTGFSGNISDLFD
;
A
#
# COMPACT_ATOMS: atom_id res chain seq x y z
N MET A 1 21.16 5.06 12.33
CA MET A 1 19.94 5.53 11.62
C MET A 1 18.77 4.66 12.04
N LYS A 2 17.56 5.21 12.21
CA LYS A 2 16.35 4.47 12.63
C LYS A 2 15.21 4.69 11.65
N CYS A 3 14.61 3.62 11.12
CA CYS A 3 13.42 3.74 10.27
C CYS A 3 12.15 3.94 11.10
N PHE A 4 11.32 4.90 10.69
CA PHE A 4 10.00 5.15 11.27
C PHE A 4 8.92 4.77 10.26
N TYR A 5 7.94 3.96 10.68
CA TYR A 5 6.80 3.50 9.87
C TYR A 5 5.57 3.28 10.75
N TYR A 6 4.39 3.06 10.16
CA TYR A 6 3.18 2.78 10.94
C TYR A 6 3.21 1.36 11.51
N ASP A 7 3.02 1.22 12.82
CA ASP A 7 3.06 -0.05 13.56
C ASP A 7 1.77 -0.32 14.35
N ALA A 8 0.80 0.61 14.33
CA ALA A 8 -0.45 0.52 15.08
C ALA A 8 -1.43 -0.55 14.57
N ALA A 9 -1.31 -0.94 13.30
CA ALA A 9 -2.12 -1.99 12.69
C ALA A 9 -1.26 -2.83 11.74
N PRO A 10 -1.43 -4.17 11.72
CA PRO A 10 -0.69 -5.02 10.79
C PRO A 10 -0.94 -4.63 9.32
N ASN A 11 0.14 -4.35 8.61
CA ASN A 11 0.16 -4.02 7.19
C ASN A 11 1.51 -4.44 6.60
N VAL A 12 1.50 -5.37 5.65
CA VAL A 12 2.72 -5.90 5.03
C VAL A 12 3.59 -4.81 4.40
N GLY A 13 2.98 -3.75 3.87
CA GLY A 13 3.72 -2.63 3.30
C GLY A 13 4.58 -1.89 4.33
N ASP A 14 4.04 -1.69 5.52
CA ASP A 14 4.77 -1.06 6.63
C ASP A 14 5.75 -2.05 7.27
N GLU A 15 5.40 -3.33 7.35
CA GLU A 15 6.26 -4.39 7.90
C GLU A 15 7.56 -4.58 7.12
N VAL A 16 7.56 -4.43 5.79
CA VAL A 16 8.79 -4.53 4.98
C VAL A 16 9.86 -3.55 5.47
N ASN A 17 9.49 -2.38 6.00
CA ASN A 17 10.46 -1.44 6.57
C ASN A 17 11.26 -2.05 7.75
N ARG A 18 10.74 -3.06 8.46
CA ARG A 18 11.45 -3.71 9.58
C ARG A 18 12.70 -4.43 9.13
N TYR A 19 12.64 -5.01 7.95
CA TYR A 19 13.64 -5.94 7.44
C TYR A 19 14.51 -5.30 6.36
N LEU A 20 13.90 -4.49 5.48
CA LEU A 20 14.57 -3.99 4.29
C LEU A 20 15.82 -3.16 4.62
N TRP A 21 15.71 -2.24 5.58
CA TRP A 21 16.77 -1.28 5.84
C TRP A 21 17.99 -1.90 6.52
N SER A 22 17.81 -2.85 7.43
CA SER A 22 18.95 -3.55 8.06
C SER A 22 19.68 -4.45 7.07
N ARG A 23 18.96 -5.07 6.13
CA ARG A 23 19.55 -5.86 5.05
C ARG A 23 20.36 -5.03 4.06
N LEU A 24 19.89 -3.82 3.75
CA LEU A 24 20.55 -2.93 2.79
C LEU A 24 21.69 -2.11 3.39
N LEU A 25 21.52 -1.61 4.62
CA LEU A 25 22.39 -0.62 5.25
C LEU A 25 23.18 -1.17 6.45
N GLY A 26 23.16 -2.50 6.61
CA GLY A 26 23.75 -3.22 7.73
C GLY A 26 23.14 -2.87 9.09
N ARG A 27 23.82 -3.29 10.16
CA ARG A 27 23.37 -3.08 11.56
C ARG A 27 23.28 -1.60 11.96
N SER A 28 23.92 -0.70 11.20
CA SER A 28 23.88 0.75 11.44
C SER A 28 22.49 1.36 11.20
N ALA A 29 21.60 0.68 10.47
CA ALA A 29 20.19 1.03 10.30
C ALA A 29 19.26 0.49 11.41
N GLU A 30 19.82 -0.22 12.39
CA GLU A 30 19.11 -0.73 13.59
C GLU A 30 19.39 0.14 14.83
N SER A 31 19.99 1.33 14.65
CA SER A 31 20.38 2.18 15.78
C SER A 31 19.18 2.60 16.63
N GLU A 32 19.26 2.33 17.93
CA GLU A 32 18.25 2.76 18.89
C GLU A 32 18.35 4.25 19.25
N ASP A 33 19.49 4.90 18.98
CA ASP A 33 19.75 6.31 19.35
C ASP A 33 18.80 7.31 18.68
N GLY A 34 18.21 6.94 17.53
CA GLY A 34 17.20 7.71 16.82
C GLY A 34 17.65 9.09 16.33
N ARG A 35 18.95 9.42 16.32
CA ARG A 35 19.45 10.74 15.93
C ARG A 35 19.18 11.07 14.46
N VAL A 36 19.25 10.05 13.60
CA VAL A 36 18.87 10.12 12.19
C VAL A 36 17.63 9.27 11.97
N GLY A 37 16.50 9.91 11.70
CA GLY A 37 15.25 9.25 11.33
C GLY A 37 15.19 8.98 9.82
N LEU A 38 14.73 7.80 9.43
CA LEU A 38 14.52 7.41 8.03
C LEU A 38 13.03 7.21 7.77
N LEU A 39 12.52 7.87 6.73
CA LEU A 39 11.18 7.70 6.18
C LEU A 39 11.26 6.91 4.88
N GLY A 40 10.96 5.62 4.98
CA GLY A 40 10.99 4.64 3.90
C GLY A 40 9.65 4.40 3.22
N ILE A 41 9.33 3.12 3.02
CA ILE A 41 8.11 2.64 2.36
C ILE A 41 6.87 3.19 3.07
N GLY A 42 5.91 3.67 2.28
CA GLY A 42 4.59 4.07 2.76
C GLY A 42 4.22 5.52 2.45
N THR A 43 3.18 6.00 3.11
CA THR A 43 2.69 7.38 2.98
C THR A 43 2.93 8.14 4.27
N LEU A 44 4.21 8.37 4.57
CA LEU A 44 4.65 8.83 5.88
C LEU A 44 4.75 10.35 5.99
N LEU A 45 4.71 11.06 4.86
CA LEU A 45 4.82 12.52 4.81
C LEU A 45 3.49 13.19 5.23
N SER A 46 3.19 13.11 6.52
CA SER A 46 2.10 13.84 7.17
C SER A 46 2.57 14.46 8.48
N GLU A 47 2.07 15.65 8.80
CA GLU A 47 2.40 16.40 10.02
C GLU A 47 2.17 15.53 11.27
N GLU A 48 1.04 14.82 11.35
CA GLU A 48 0.69 13.93 12.46
C GLU A 48 1.73 12.81 12.64
N PHE A 49 2.12 12.14 11.56
CA PHE A 49 3.12 11.08 11.64
C PHE A 49 4.51 11.62 12.01
N CYS A 50 4.90 12.75 11.40
CA CYS A 50 6.24 13.30 11.52
C CYS A 50 6.54 13.92 12.90
N GLN A 51 5.54 14.12 13.77
CA GLN A 51 5.77 14.44 15.19
C GLN A 51 6.65 13.39 15.89
N ARG A 52 6.63 12.14 15.43
CA ARG A 52 7.50 11.07 15.94
C ARG A 52 8.99 11.32 15.69
N LEU A 53 9.33 12.28 14.83
CA LEU A 53 10.69 12.63 14.42
C LEU A 53 11.19 13.90 15.11
N ASP A 54 10.43 14.48 16.04
CA ASP A 54 10.77 15.77 16.66
C ASP A 54 12.12 15.72 17.39
N SER A 55 12.49 14.56 17.95
CA SER A 55 13.79 14.35 18.60
C SER A 55 14.93 14.03 17.63
N CYS A 56 14.65 13.81 16.34
CA CYS A 56 15.70 13.52 15.35
C CYS A 56 16.47 14.81 15.00
N GLU A 57 17.79 14.70 14.94
CA GLU A 57 18.69 15.76 14.48
C GLU A 57 18.71 15.86 12.95
N ARG A 58 18.50 14.72 12.27
CA ARG A 58 18.36 14.62 10.82
C ARG A 58 17.20 13.70 10.45
N ILE A 59 16.52 14.02 9.37
CA ILE A 59 15.36 13.27 8.85
C ILE A 59 15.61 12.99 7.37
N VAL A 60 15.86 11.74 7.04
CA VAL A 60 16.08 11.28 5.68
C VAL A 60 14.76 10.78 5.09
N VAL A 61 14.41 11.26 3.90
CA VAL A 61 13.27 10.75 3.13
C VAL A 61 13.79 9.94 1.95
N PHE A 62 13.38 8.67 1.89
CA PHE A 62 13.79 7.74 0.85
C PHE A 62 12.58 6.95 0.32
N GLY A 63 12.04 7.39 -0.81
CA GLY A 63 10.95 6.72 -1.52
C GLY A 63 9.57 6.81 -0.85
N SER A 64 9.44 7.56 0.25
CA SER A 64 8.15 7.77 0.90
C SER A 64 7.24 8.71 0.12
N GLY A 65 5.93 8.55 0.31
CA GLY A 65 4.90 9.36 -0.33
C GLY A 65 4.13 10.28 0.62
N ALA A 66 3.41 11.23 0.03
CA ALA A 66 2.40 12.05 0.70
C ALA A 66 0.97 11.61 0.33
N GLY A 67 -0.02 11.93 1.17
CA GLY A 67 -1.43 11.64 0.87
C GLY A 67 -2.40 11.68 2.04
N TYR A 68 -1.92 11.61 3.28
CA TYR A 68 -2.75 11.71 4.49
C TYR A 68 -2.53 13.04 5.21
N GLY A 69 -3.57 13.52 5.89
CA GLY A 69 -3.49 14.66 6.80
C GLY A 69 -2.95 15.94 6.17
N ARG A 70 -2.36 16.78 7.01
CA ARG A 70 -1.57 17.94 6.59
C ARG A 70 -0.16 17.50 6.27
N LEU A 71 0.52 18.20 5.38
CA LEU A 71 1.92 17.93 5.05
C LEU A 71 2.85 18.46 6.14
N PRO A 72 3.98 17.79 6.42
CA PRO A 72 4.97 18.31 7.35
C PRO A 72 5.63 19.58 6.77
N ARG A 73 6.05 20.49 7.65
CA ARG A 73 6.89 21.61 7.27
C ARG A 73 8.35 21.15 7.29
N LEU A 74 8.98 21.13 6.13
CA LEU A 74 10.41 20.81 6.02
C LEU A 74 11.25 21.97 6.60
N ASP A 75 12.28 21.60 7.35
CA ASP A 75 13.28 22.48 7.95
C ASP A 75 14.70 21.97 7.62
N ALA A 76 15.73 22.58 8.18
CA ALA A 76 17.13 22.23 7.88
C ALA A 76 17.54 20.80 8.27
N ARG A 77 16.73 20.08 9.08
CA ARG A 77 16.98 18.68 9.45
C ARG A 77 16.63 17.72 8.31
N TRP A 78 15.76 18.14 7.40
CA TRP A 78 15.23 17.29 6.34
C TRP A 78 16.22 17.14 5.19
N ASP A 79 16.48 15.88 4.85
CA ASP A 79 17.31 15.46 3.74
C ASP A 79 16.47 14.56 2.83
N VAL A 80 16.00 15.12 1.71
CA VAL A 80 15.11 14.43 0.78
C VAL A 80 15.93 13.81 -0.35
N ARG A 81 16.22 12.51 -0.23
CA ARG A 81 17.02 11.76 -1.22
C ARG A 81 16.18 11.35 -2.42
N CYS A 82 14.98 10.84 -2.16
CA CYS A 82 13.94 10.62 -3.15
C CYS A 82 12.57 10.50 -2.51
N VAL A 83 11.53 10.71 -3.31
CA VAL A 83 10.14 10.50 -2.94
C VAL A 83 9.44 9.58 -3.93
N ARG A 84 8.28 9.05 -3.51
CA ARG A 84 7.51 8.06 -4.27
C ARG A 84 7.16 8.50 -5.70
N GLY A 85 6.84 9.77 -5.88
CA GLY A 85 6.36 10.29 -7.16
C GLY A 85 6.33 11.82 -7.25
N ILE A 86 6.05 12.32 -8.46
CA ILE A 86 6.08 13.76 -8.79
C ILE A 86 5.07 14.55 -7.97
N GLN A 87 3.89 13.98 -7.70
CA GLN A 87 2.86 14.67 -6.93
C GLN A 87 3.29 14.82 -5.47
N THR A 88 3.98 13.82 -4.92
CA THR A 88 4.63 13.94 -3.60
C THR A 88 5.71 15.02 -3.61
N ALA A 89 6.61 15.06 -4.61
CA ALA A 89 7.67 16.07 -4.70
C ALA A 89 7.10 17.50 -4.70
N ARG A 90 6.08 17.73 -5.55
CA ARG A 90 5.34 19.00 -5.61
C ARG A 90 4.68 19.35 -4.28
N ALA A 91 4.05 18.37 -3.62
CA ALA A 91 3.33 18.60 -2.37
C ALA A 91 4.26 19.14 -1.28
N ILE A 92 5.45 18.58 -1.13
CA ILE A 92 6.45 19.02 -0.12
C ILE A 92 7.40 20.11 -0.63
N SER A 93 7.14 20.67 -1.82
CA SER A 93 7.91 21.76 -2.43
C SER A 93 9.41 21.45 -2.63
N VAL A 94 9.72 20.23 -3.08
CA VAL A 94 11.08 19.83 -3.49
C VAL A 94 11.16 19.64 -5.01
N ASP A 95 12.38 19.52 -5.52
CA ASP A 95 12.64 19.31 -6.95
C ASP A 95 12.00 18.01 -7.46
N GLU A 96 11.27 18.08 -8.58
CA GLU A 96 10.62 16.92 -9.21
C GLU A 96 11.62 15.83 -9.63
N ARG A 97 12.90 16.17 -9.83
CA ARG A 97 13.98 15.20 -10.08
C ARG A 97 14.23 14.25 -8.91
N LEU A 98 13.72 14.56 -7.72
CA LEU A 98 13.76 13.67 -6.56
C LEU A 98 12.61 12.63 -6.57
N ALA A 99 11.64 12.75 -7.47
CA ALA A 99 10.65 11.70 -7.68
C ALA A 99 11.29 10.51 -8.40
N VAL A 100 11.38 9.36 -7.72
CA VAL A 100 12.01 8.16 -8.28
C VAL A 100 11.03 7.01 -8.32
N ALA A 101 10.67 6.46 -7.17
CA ALA A 101 9.71 5.39 -7.02
C ALA A 101 9.44 5.16 -5.52
N ASP A 102 8.43 4.35 -5.21
CA ASP A 102 8.25 3.82 -3.86
C ASP A 102 9.48 2.99 -3.46
N ALA A 103 9.97 3.14 -2.22
CA ALA A 103 11.15 2.41 -1.73
C ALA A 103 10.96 0.88 -1.77
N ALA A 104 9.73 0.37 -1.82
CA ALA A 104 9.44 -1.05 -1.96
C ALA A 104 10.06 -1.63 -3.24
N TYR A 105 10.30 -0.83 -4.28
CA TYR A 105 10.96 -1.29 -5.50
C TYR A 105 12.44 -1.67 -5.32
N LEU A 106 13.07 -1.37 -4.17
CA LEU A 106 14.36 -1.99 -3.81
C LEU A 106 14.27 -3.53 -3.76
N LEU A 107 13.08 -4.09 -3.50
CA LEU A 107 12.82 -5.54 -3.58
C LEU A 107 12.88 -6.10 -5.01
N GLY A 108 12.90 -5.23 -6.03
CA GLY A 108 12.98 -5.62 -7.44
C GLY A 108 14.30 -6.28 -7.84
N SER A 109 15.34 -6.11 -7.02
CA SER A 109 16.65 -6.76 -7.21
C SER A 109 16.71 -8.18 -6.64
N LEU A 110 15.68 -8.62 -5.90
CA LEU A 110 15.60 -9.98 -5.37
C LEU A 110 14.99 -10.94 -6.39
N THR A 111 15.28 -12.22 -6.21
CA THR A 111 14.68 -13.31 -6.96
C THR A 111 13.30 -13.64 -6.39
N TRP A 112 12.32 -13.75 -7.27
CA TRP A 112 10.94 -14.09 -6.96
C TRP A 112 10.59 -15.46 -7.53
N ALA A 113 10.18 -16.39 -6.67
CA ALA A 113 9.78 -17.73 -7.07
C ALA A 113 8.39 -17.68 -7.76
N ARG A 114 8.37 -17.42 -9.07
CA ARG A 114 7.11 -17.30 -9.81
C ARG A 114 6.56 -18.65 -10.23
N ARG A 115 5.24 -18.84 -10.09
CA ARG A 115 4.51 -19.96 -10.69
C ARG A 115 3.85 -19.52 -12.01
N SER A 116 3.98 -20.34 -13.05
CA SER A 116 3.38 -20.07 -14.37
C SER A 116 1.86 -20.22 -14.39
N VAL A 117 1.30 -20.99 -13.46
CA VAL A 117 -0.13 -21.21 -13.28
C VAL A 117 -0.45 -21.07 -11.79
N GLY A 118 -1.45 -20.24 -11.48
CA GLY A 118 -1.75 -19.79 -10.13
C GLY A 118 -3.19 -19.29 -9.98
N PRO A 119 -3.72 -19.18 -8.75
CA PRO A 119 -5.04 -18.59 -8.54
C PRO A 119 -5.02 -17.08 -8.81
N VAL A 120 -6.21 -16.53 -9.06
CA VAL A 120 -6.44 -15.09 -8.90
C VAL A 120 -6.48 -14.80 -7.41
N VAL A 121 -5.73 -13.80 -6.97
CA VAL A 121 -5.63 -13.39 -5.57
C VAL A 121 -6.27 -12.03 -5.36
N VAL A 122 -7.05 -11.87 -4.29
CA VAL A 122 -7.72 -10.62 -3.92
C VAL A 122 -7.10 -10.04 -2.65
N ILE A 123 -6.56 -8.83 -2.74
CA ILE A 123 -5.91 -8.11 -1.63
C ILE A 123 -6.70 -6.84 -1.31
N PRO A 124 -7.55 -6.84 -0.27
CA PRO A 124 -8.27 -5.64 0.16
C PRO A 124 -7.34 -4.64 0.83
N HIS A 125 -7.83 -3.41 1.03
CA HIS A 125 -7.14 -2.44 1.87
C HIS A 125 -7.29 -2.84 3.35
N HIS A 126 -6.26 -2.62 4.17
CA HIS A 126 -6.28 -2.97 5.60
C HIS A 126 -7.51 -2.40 6.34
N ALA A 127 -7.89 -1.14 6.05
CA ALA A 127 -9.06 -0.51 6.66
C ALA A 127 -10.41 -1.12 6.23
N SER A 128 -10.43 -1.86 5.12
CA SER A 128 -11.62 -2.56 4.62
C SER A 128 -11.77 -3.97 5.19
N MET A 129 -10.73 -4.51 5.82
CA MET A 129 -10.71 -5.86 6.39
C MET A 129 -11.84 -6.09 7.39
N ALA A 130 -12.16 -5.09 8.19
CA ALA A 130 -13.16 -5.20 9.24
C ALA A 130 -14.61 -5.15 8.75
N TYR A 131 -14.86 -4.83 7.47
CA TYR A 131 -16.23 -4.60 6.99
C TYR A 131 -17.00 -5.87 6.66
N MET A 132 -16.34 -6.96 6.29
CA MET A 132 -16.98 -8.22 5.89
C MET A 132 -16.00 -9.38 5.95
N ASP A 133 -16.52 -10.60 5.84
CA ASP A 133 -15.69 -11.79 5.63
C ASP A 133 -15.17 -11.83 4.18
N TRP A 134 -13.98 -11.26 3.99
CA TRP A 134 -13.30 -11.25 2.70
C TRP A 134 -13.04 -12.65 2.17
N ASN A 135 -12.71 -13.62 3.03
CA ASN A 135 -12.44 -14.99 2.59
C ASN A 135 -13.69 -15.60 1.97
N SER A 136 -14.84 -15.50 2.64
CA SER A 136 -16.12 -16.01 2.11
C SER A 136 -16.52 -15.39 0.78
N VAL A 137 -16.37 -14.06 0.60
CA VAL A 137 -16.73 -13.44 -0.69
C VAL A 137 -15.74 -13.80 -1.80
N CYS A 138 -14.44 -13.87 -1.49
CA CYS A 138 -13.44 -14.26 -2.49
C CYS A 138 -13.65 -15.71 -2.95
N GLN A 139 -13.90 -16.63 -2.02
CA GLN A 139 -14.21 -18.02 -2.35
C GLN A 139 -15.43 -18.14 -3.25
N ARG A 140 -16.49 -17.35 -2.99
CA ARG A 140 -17.68 -17.28 -3.86
C ARG A 140 -17.38 -16.74 -5.25
N ALA A 141 -16.42 -15.83 -5.36
CA ALA A 141 -15.94 -15.35 -6.66
C ALA A 141 -15.07 -16.38 -7.39
N GLY A 142 -14.62 -17.44 -6.71
CA GLY A 142 -13.68 -18.43 -7.23
C GLY A 142 -12.21 -18.02 -7.05
N PHE A 143 -11.92 -17.08 -6.15
CA PHE A 143 -10.60 -16.47 -5.97
C PHE A 143 -10.06 -16.68 -4.56
N SER A 144 -8.74 -16.56 -4.41
CA SER A 144 -8.06 -16.66 -3.12
C SER A 144 -8.00 -15.30 -2.45
N PHE A 145 -8.38 -15.24 -1.19
CA PHE A 145 -8.18 -14.05 -0.37
C PHE A 145 -6.74 -14.01 0.16
N LEU A 146 -6.07 -12.87 0.05
CA LEU A 146 -4.77 -12.61 0.66
C LEU A 146 -4.86 -11.37 1.56
N SER A 147 -4.74 -11.61 2.87
CA SER A 147 -4.80 -10.56 3.88
C SER A 147 -3.55 -9.69 3.85
N PRO A 148 -3.67 -8.35 3.79
CA PRO A 148 -2.52 -7.45 3.93
C PRO A 148 -1.95 -7.40 5.35
N ALA A 149 -2.57 -8.11 6.30
CA ALA A 149 -2.15 -8.21 7.70
C ALA A 149 -1.33 -9.48 8.00
N LEU A 150 -1.07 -10.34 7.01
CA LEU A 150 -0.18 -11.49 7.18
C LEU A 150 1.26 -11.01 7.44
N PRO A 151 2.08 -11.80 8.16
CA PRO A 151 3.52 -11.61 8.19
C PRO A 151 4.10 -11.56 6.77
N GLY A 152 5.13 -10.74 6.58
CA GLY A 152 5.72 -10.49 5.26
C GLY A 152 6.07 -11.77 4.51
N LYS A 153 6.73 -12.73 5.17
CA LYS A 153 7.09 -14.02 4.56
C LYS A 153 5.86 -14.75 4.01
N ASP A 154 4.82 -14.95 4.83
CA ASP A 154 3.60 -15.65 4.43
C ASP A 154 2.84 -14.91 3.32
N PHE A 155 2.85 -13.57 3.38
CA PHE A 155 2.26 -12.73 2.34
C PHE A 155 2.96 -12.92 0.99
N PHE A 156 4.29 -12.83 0.96
CA PHE A 156 5.06 -12.95 -0.29
C PHE A 156 5.09 -14.38 -0.82
N ASP A 157 5.15 -15.39 0.05
CA ASP A 157 5.01 -16.79 -0.33
C ASP A 157 3.67 -17.02 -1.05
N THR A 158 2.57 -16.49 -0.50
CA THR A 158 1.24 -16.60 -1.13
C THR A 158 1.16 -15.78 -2.43
N LEU A 159 1.64 -14.53 -2.42
CA LEU A 159 1.62 -13.63 -3.57
C LEU A 159 2.34 -14.24 -4.77
N SER A 160 3.49 -14.87 -4.54
CA SER A 160 4.34 -15.49 -5.59
C SER A 160 3.63 -16.59 -6.39
N THR A 161 2.55 -17.15 -5.82
CA THR A 161 1.73 -18.16 -6.48
C THR A 161 0.64 -17.58 -7.37
N ALA A 162 0.35 -16.28 -7.30
CA ALA A 162 -0.76 -15.67 -8.00
C ALA A 162 -0.52 -15.58 -9.53
N SER A 163 -1.58 -15.81 -10.31
CA SER A 163 -1.56 -15.52 -11.76
C SER A 163 -2.04 -14.10 -12.09
N LEU A 164 -2.87 -13.53 -11.21
CA LEU A 164 -3.43 -12.19 -11.30
C LEU A 164 -3.75 -11.69 -9.89
N VAL A 165 -3.49 -10.41 -9.62
CA VAL A 165 -3.81 -9.77 -8.35
C VAL A 165 -4.92 -8.75 -8.53
N LEU A 166 -6.09 -8.97 -7.92
CA LEU A 166 -7.13 -7.95 -7.78
C LEU A 166 -6.89 -7.22 -6.46
N THR A 167 -6.74 -5.90 -6.45
CA THR A 167 -6.36 -5.23 -5.20
C THR A 167 -6.98 -3.86 -4.96
N GLU A 168 -7.32 -3.61 -3.71
CA GLU A 168 -7.65 -2.28 -3.19
C GLU A 168 -6.47 -1.63 -2.46
N ALA A 169 -5.50 -2.44 -2.03
CA ALA A 169 -4.28 -1.97 -1.40
C ALA A 169 -3.25 -1.55 -2.46
N MET A 170 -2.80 -0.29 -2.42
CA MET A 170 -1.75 0.18 -3.33
C MET A 170 -0.45 -0.65 -3.21
N HIS A 171 -0.06 -1.04 -1.99
CA HIS A 171 1.07 -1.95 -1.81
C HIS A 171 0.81 -3.35 -2.37
N GLY A 172 -0.44 -3.81 -2.45
CA GLY A 172 -0.78 -5.03 -3.17
C GLY A 172 -0.43 -4.93 -4.66
N ALA A 173 -0.66 -3.76 -5.27
CA ALA A 173 -0.31 -3.51 -6.67
C ALA A 173 1.20 -3.33 -6.86
N ILE A 174 1.87 -2.58 -5.98
CA ILE A 174 3.33 -2.41 -5.98
C ILE A 174 4.03 -3.77 -5.88
N PHE A 175 3.63 -4.61 -4.92
CA PHE A 175 4.25 -5.92 -4.74
C PHE A 175 3.95 -6.88 -5.89
N ALA A 176 2.74 -6.83 -6.47
CA ALA A 176 2.45 -7.59 -7.68
C ALA A 176 3.32 -7.15 -8.86
N ASP A 177 3.48 -5.84 -9.07
CA ASP A 177 4.33 -5.27 -10.12
C ASP A 177 5.81 -5.65 -9.96
N ILE A 178 6.32 -5.66 -8.72
CA ILE A 178 7.67 -6.13 -8.38
C ILE A 178 7.84 -7.62 -8.65
N ALA A 179 6.87 -8.44 -8.24
CA ALA A 179 6.85 -9.88 -8.51
C ALA A 179 6.59 -10.22 -10.00
N ARG A 180 6.40 -9.20 -10.86
CA ARG A 180 6.04 -9.31 -12.28
C ARG A 180 4.73 -10.07 -12.50
N ILE A 181 3.76 -9.88 -11.61
CA ILE A 181 2.41 -10.46 -11.65
C ILE A 181 1.43 -9.36 -12.11
N PRO A 182 0.63 -9.59 -13.18
CA PRO A 182 -0.38 -8.64 -13.59
C PRO A 182 -1.36 -8.32 -12.46
N TRP A 183 -1.81 -7.08 -12.38
CA TRP A 183 -2.71 -6.63 -11.32
C TRP A 183 -3.84 -5.75 -11.83
N VAL A 184 -4.99 -5.78 -11.15
CA VAL A 184 -6.17 -4.96 -11.47
C VAL A 184 -6.64 -4.28 -10.19
N PRO A 185 -6.71 -2.94 -10.16
CA PRO A 185 -7.12 -2.23 -8.96
C PRO A 185 -8.64 -2.16 -8.83
N PHE A 186 -9.11 -2.00 -7.61
CA PHE A 186 -10.50 -1.65 -7.33
C PHE A 186 -10.62 -0.77 -6.09
N ARG A 187 -11.80 -0.19 -5.92
CA ARG A 187 -12.15 0.61 -4.75
C ARG A 187 -13.37 0.02 -4.06
N PHE A 188 -13.27 -0.26 -2.76
CA PHE A 188 -14.37 -0.75 -1.94
C PHE A 188 -14.67 0.19 -0.77
N GLY A 189 -13.72 0.45 0.13
CA GLY A 189 -13.88 1.29 1.30
C GLY A 189 -14.01 2.78 1.00
N PRO A 190 -14.62 3.56 1.93
CA PRO A 190 -14.89 4.99 1.75
C PRO A 190 -13.64 5.88 1.87
N ASN A 191 -12.51 5.32 2.30
CA ASN A 191 -11.25 6.03 2.59
C ASN A 191 -10.18 5.79 1.52
N PHE A 192 -10.57 5.37 0.32
CA PHE A 192 -9.66 5.18 -0.80
C PHE A 192 -9.06 6.51 -1.27
N LEU A 193 -7.74 6.56 -1.40
CA LEU A 193 -7.00 7.75 -1.81
C LEU A 193 -6.42 7.60 -3.21
N GLU A 194 -7.19 8.03 -4.20
CA GLU A 194 -6.82 7.94 -5.62
C GLU A 194 -5.51 8.68 -5.96
N ARG A 195 -5.26 9.82 -5.32
CA ARG A 195 -4.03 10.61 -5.57
C ARG A 195 -2.75 9.83 -5.29
N LYS A 196 -2.76 8.96 -4.27
CA LYS A 196 -1.59 8.11 -3.96
C LYS A 196 -1.32 7.11 -5.08
N TRP A 197 -2.39 6.53 -5.64
CA TRP A 197 -2.31 5.60 -6.75
C TRP A 197 -1.76 6.28 -7.99
N THR A 198 -2.27 7.46 -8.36
CA THR A 198 -1.75 8.20 -9.51
C THR A 198 -0.30 8.63 -9.31
N ASP A 199 0.05 9.12 -8.12
CA ASP A 199 1.42 9.54 -7.79
C ASP A 199 2.45 8.41 -7.96
N TRP A 200 2.09 7.17 -7.61
CA TRP A 200 2.92 6.00 -7.86
C TRP A 200 2.86 5.54 -9.33
N ALA A 201 1.66 5.35 -9.89
CA ALA A 201 1.47 4.76 -11.21
C ALA A 201 2.13 5.59 -12.33
N ASP A 202 2.11 6.92 -12.22
CA ASP A 202 2.74 7.83 -13.17
C ASP A 202 4.26 7.57 -13.29
N MET A 203 4.93 7.15 -12.19
CA MET A 203 6.36 6.85 -12.23
C MET A 203 6.71 5.63 -13.09
N PHE A 204 5.72 4.77 -13.34
CA PHE A 204 5.83 3.54 -14.12
C PHE A 204 5.12 3.63 -15.48
N ASN A 205 4.70 4.84 -15.90
CA ASN A 205 3.91 5.07 -17.11
C ASN A 205 2.60 4.25 -17.14
N LEU A 206 2.01 4.02 -15.96
CA LEU A 206 0.75 3.30 -15.81
C LEU A 206 -0.39 4.29 -15.62
N SER A 207 -1.54 4.00 -16.23
CA SER A 207 -2.76 4.80 -16.07
C SER A 207 -3.95 3.90 -15.70
N PRO A 208 -3.95 3.34 -14.46
CA PRO A 208 -4.95 2.38 -14.06
C PRO A 208 -6.35 2.98 -13.96
N SER A 209 -7.33 2.38 -14.64
CA SER A 209 -8.74 2.56 -14.33
C SER A 209 -9.07 1.81 -13.03
N ILE A 210 -9.63 2.51 -12.03
CA ILE A 210 -9.95 1.95 -10.70
C ILE A 210 -11.48 1.92 -10.51
N PRO A 211 -12.16 0.80 -10.84
CA PRO A 211 -13.60 0.70 -10.67
C PRO A 211 -14.04 0.75 -9.20
N GLN A 212 -15.15 1.43 -8.95
CA GLN A 212 -15.81 1.48 -7.65
C GLN A 212 -16.76 0.29 -7.49
N ALA A 213 -16.51 -0.55 -6.50
CA ALA A 213 -17.44 -1.58 -6.06
C ALA A 213 -18.64 -0.97 -5.33
N GLU A 214 -19.77 -1.68 -5.30
CA GLU A 214 -20.84 -1.34 -4.36
C GLU A 214 -20.40 -1.69 -2.93
N SER A 215 -20.00 -0.68 -2.17
CA SER A 215 -19.52 -0.84 -0.79
C SER A 215 -20.65 -1.18 0.17
N PHE A 216 -20.38 -2.06 1.13
CA PHE A 216 -21.27 -2.41 2.24
C PHE A 216 -20.44 -2.82 3.47
N TYR A 217 -21.11 -3.02 4.60
CA TYR A 217 -20.55 -3.76 5.72
C TYR A 217 -21.53 -4.85 6.15
N ASP A 218 -21.00 -5.97 6.60
CA ASP A 218 -21.78 -7.08 7.13
C ASP A 218 -22.04 -6.86 8.63
N PRO A 219 -23.30 -6.73 9.08
CA PRO A 219 -23.64 -6.62 10.50
C PRO A 219 -23.13 -7.76 11.37
N GLN A 220 -22.95 -8.96 10.80
CA GLN A 220 -22.42 -10.12 11.53
C GLN A 220 -20.92 -10.03 11.75
N HIS A 221 -20.22 -9.18 10.99
CA HIS A 221 -18.78 -8.98 11.09
C HIS A 221 -18.41 -7.61 11.70
N HIS A 222 -19.18 -6.58 11.38
CA HIS A 222 -18.92 -5.19 11.74
C HIS A 222 -20.12 -4.55 12.44
N ASN A 223 -19.87 -3.92 13.60
CA ASN A 223 -20.92 -3.37 14.49
C ASN A 223 -21.90 -4.45 14.99
N GLN A 224 -21.38 -5.64 15.34
CA GLN A 224 -22.18 -6.78 15.80
C GLN A 224 -22.97 -6.46 17.08
N GLU A 225 -22.45 -5.56 17.90
CA GLU A 225 -23.03 -5.12 19.16
C GLU A 225 -24.13 -4.06 18.99
N LYS A 226 -24.39 -3.59 17.76
CA LYS A 226 -25.37 -2.52 17.50
C LYS A 226 -26.76 -3.08 17.25
N SER A 227 -27.77 -2.29 17.58
CA SER A 227 -29.17 -2.67 17.43
C SER A 227 -29.65 -2.63 15.97
N SER A 228 -30.71 -3.37 15.66
CA SER A 228 -31.36 -3.34 14.34
C SER A 228 -31.77 -1.92 13.91
N ALA A 229 -32.15 -1.07 14.87
CA ALA A 229 -32.47 0.35 14.62
C ALA A 229 -31.25 1.14 14.10
N PHE A 230 -30.05 0.88 14.64
CA PHE A 230 -28.81 1.49 14.14
C PHE A 230 -28.53 1.09 12.69
N HIS A 231 -28.69 -0.20 12.35
CA HIS A 231 -28.50 -0.67 10.97
C HIS A 231 -29.54 -0.07 10.02
N ALA A 232 -30.81 0.04 10.44
CA ALA A 232 -31.86 0.70 9.66
C ALA A 232 -31.55 2.19 9.43
N GLU A 233 -31.09 2.91 10.45
CA GLU A 233 -30.67 4.30 10.35
C GLU A 233 -29.51 4.46 9.35
N ARG A 234 -28.50 3.58 9.40
CA ARG A 234 -27.38 3.61 8.46
C ARG A 234 -27.81 3.31 7.03
N ARG A 235 -28.73 2.36 6.83
CA ARG A 235 -29.31 2.09 5.51
C ARG A 235 -30.02 3.31 4.95
N LEU A 236 -30.84 3.99 5.76
CA LEU A 236 -31.51 5.22 5.36
C LEU A 236 -30.50 6.34 5.04
N LYS A 237 -29.50 6.56 5.89
CA LYS A 237 -28.44 7.54 5.65
C LYS A 237 -27.68 7.27 4.36
N ALA A 238 -27.30 6.02 4.09
CA ALA A 238 -26.63 5.63 2.86
C ALA A 238 -27.52 5.89 1.63
N LEU A 239 -28.81 5.53 1.70
CA LEU A 239 -29.78 5.75 0.62
C LEU A 239 -29.98 7.24 0.32
N LEU A 240 -30.21 8.05 1.35
CA LEU A 240 -30.36 9.51 1.20
C LEU A 240 -29.07 10.15 0.68
N GLY A 241 -27.92 9.71 1.21
CA GLY A 241 -26.60 10.16 0.78
C GLY A 241 -26.34 9.90 -0.70
N ARG A 242 -26.66 8.69 -1.19
CA ARG A 242 -26.56 8.33 -2.62
C ARG A 242 -27.43 9.21 -3.52
N ARG A 243 -28.59 9.67 -3.02
CA ARG A 243 -29.49 10.62 -3.72
C ARG A 243 -29.09 12.09 -3.55
N GLY A 244 -27.97 12.37 -2.89
CA GLY A 244 -27.51 13.74 -2.65
C GLY A 244 -28.26 14.48 -1.53
N ILE A 245 -29.12 13.80 -0.78
CA ILE A 245 -29.94 14.37 0.29
C ILE A 245 -29.23 14.23 1.64
N GLY A 246 -29.24 15.29 2.45
CA GLY A 246 -28.71 15.31 3.81
C GLY A 246 -27.24 15.73 3.93
N ARG A 247 -26.59 15.35 5.02
CA ARG A 247 -25.21 15.81 5.32
C ARG A 247 -24.21 15.21 4.32
N ARG A 248 -23.22 15.99 3.87
CA ARG A 248 -22.17 15.53 2.93
C ARG A 248 -21.49 14.22 3.36
N ARG A 249 -21.30 14.03 4.67
CA ARG A 249 -20.72 12.80 5.26
C ARG A 249 -21.55 11.54 5.02
N TRP A 250 -22.86 11.65 4.75
CA TRP A 250 -23.73 10.50 4.49
C TRP A 250 -23.39 9.79 3.18
N ARG A 251 -22.74 10.47 2.24
CA ARG A 251 -22.23 9.86 0.99
C ARG A 251 -21.16 8.79 1.22
N LYS A 252 -20.49 8.82 2.39
CA LYS A 252 -19.47 7.84 2.78
C LYS A 252 -20.01 6.74 3.70
N VAL A 253 -21.30 6.75 4.02
CA VAL A 253 -21.90 5.76 4.91
C VAL A 253 -22.09 4.46 4.13
N LEU A 254 -21.42 3.41 4.61
CA LEU A 254 -21.66 2.05 4.14
C LEU A 254 -23.03 1.56 4.61
N PRO A 255 -23.90 1.06 3.71
CA PRO A 255 -25.13 0.38 4.11
C PRO A 255 -24.82 -1.01 4.67
N PRO A 256 -25.66 -1.55 5.57
CA PRO A 256 -25.57 -2.93 6.02
C PRO A 256 -25.99 -3.90 4.90
N GLY A 257 -25.18 -4.93 4.66
CA GLY A 257 -25.44 -6.01 3.70
C GLY A 257 -24.69 -7.28 4.07
N ASP A 258 -25.35 -8.44 3.95
CA ASP A 258 -24.79 -9.73 4.34
C ASP A 258 -23.71 -10.20 3.35
N THR A 259 -22.58 -10.65 3.88
CA THR A 259 -21.51 -11.31 3.13
C THR A 259 -22.07 -12.50 2.36
N SER A 260 -22.92 -13.33 2.94
CA SER A 260 -23.51 -14.52 2.32
C SER A 260 -24.74 -14.24 1.45
N GLY A 261 -25.25 -13.00 1.47
CA GLY A 261 -26.45 -12.60 0.73
C GLY A 261 -26.16 -11.89 -0.59
N ALA A 262 -27.20 -11.17 -1.07
CA ALA A 262 -27.17 -10.46 -2.35
C ALA A 262 -26.08 -9.36 -2.43
N ALA A 263 -25.68 -8.77 -1.30
CA ALA A 263 -24.60 -7.78 -1.28
C ALA A 263 -23.25 -8.45 -1.62
N GLY A 264 -22.97 -9.59 -0.98
CA GLY A 264 -21.81 -10.40 -1.32
C GLY A 264 -21.88 -11.00 -2.73
N ASP A 265 -23.05 -11.41 -3.24
CA ASP A 265 -23.18 -11.88 -4.64
C ASP A 265 -22.76 -10.80 -5.63
N ARG A 266 -23.24 -9.56 -5.42
CA ARG A 266 -22.89 -8.43 -6.28
C ARG A 266 -21.40 -8.11 -6.21
N PHE A 267 -20.79 -8.20 -5.03
CA PHE A 267 -19.35 -7.97 -4.90
C PHE A 267 -18.51 -9.11 -5.49
N ALA A 268 -18.92 -10.37 -5.33
CA ALA A 268 -18.29 -11.51 -6.00
C ALA A 268 -18.36 -11.37 -7.53
N GLY A 269 -19.54 -11.03 -8.08
CA GLY A 269 -19.71 -10.76 -9.50
C GLY A 269 -18.88 -9.57 -10.00
N PHE A 270 -18.73 -8.53 -9.17
CA PHE A 270 -17.82 -7.42 -9.45
C PHE A 270 -16.37 -7.88 -9.54
N LEU A 271 -15.88 -8.68 -8.59
CA LEU A 271 -14.52 -9.25 -8.63
C LEU A 271 -14.33 -10.13 -9.88
N GLN A 272 -15.32 -10.96 -10.22
CA GLN A 272 -15.28 -11.80 -11.43
C GLN A 272 -15.17 -10.95 -12.70
N GLY A 273 -15.90 -9.84 -12.79
CA GLY A 273 -15.77 -8.89 -13.89
C GLY A 273 -14.39 -8.22 -13.97
N LEU A 274 -13.75 -7.95 -12.83
CA LEU A 274 -12.37 -7.43 -12.81
C LEU A 274 -11.36 -8.46 -13.32
N ALA A 275 -11.53 -9.75 -12.98
CA ALA A 275 -10.64 -10.81 -13.43
C ALA A 275 -10.65 -11.02 -14.95
N GLN A 276 -11.68 -10.53 -15.66
CA GLN A 276 -11.76 -10.55 -17.12
C GLN A 276 -11.04 -9.36 -17.78
N ARG A 277 -10.56 -8.39 -17.00
CA ARG A 277 -9.82 -7.23 -17.52
C ARG A 277 -8.37 -7.60 -17.77
N GLU A 278 -7.76 -6.91 -18.73
CA GLU A 278 -6.31 -6.93 -18.86
C GLU A 278 -5.67 -6.33 -17.59
N GLY A 279 -4.70 -7.06 -17.03
CA GLY A 279 -3.95 -6.63 -15.87
C GLY A 279 -2.91 -5.57 -16.26
N TYR A 280 -2.67 -4.63 -15.37
CA TYR A 280 -1.57 -3.68 -15.49
C TYR A 280 -0.25 -4.36 -15.09
N LEU A 281 0.82 -3.98 -15.77
CA LEU A 281 2.19 -4.32 -15.42
C LEU A 281 3.12 -3.26 -16.01
N SER A 282 4.06 -2.75 -15.22
CA SER A 282 5.07 -1.82 -15.71
C SER A 282 5.94 -2.47 -16.79
N ALA A 283 6.42 -1.71 -17.78
CA ALA A 283 7.38 -2.25 -18.75
C ALA A 283 8.73 -2.53 -18.07
N ASP A 284 9.40 -3.63 -18.42
CA ASP A 284 10.70 -4.01 -17.83
C ASP A 284 11.72 -2.87 -17.90
N SER A 285 11.79 -2.16 -19.04
CA SER A 285 12.68 -1.01 -19.20
C SER A 285 12.41 0.14 -18.24
N VAL A 286 11.14 0.38 -17.87
CA VAL A 286 10.78 1.42 -16.90
C VAL A 286 11.07 0.91 -15.49
N PHE A 287 10.72 -0.33 -15.21
CA PHE A 287 10.98 -1.00 -13.94
C PHE A 287 12.46 -0.96 -13.57
N ASP A 288 13.33 -1.45 -14.46
CA ASP A 288 14.78 -1.56 -14.25
C ASP A 288 15.43 -0.20 -14.02
N VAL A 289 14.99 0.83 -14.76
CA VAL A 289 15.44 2.21 -14.58
C VAL A 289 15.06 2.73 -13.18
N ARG A 290 13.85 2.44 -12.68
CA ARG A 290 13.44 2.89 -11.34
C ARG A 290 14.21 2.16 -10.24
N VAL A 291 14.36 0.83 -10.36
CA VAL A 291 15.11 0.01 -9.40
C VAL A 291 16.57 0.48 -9.33
N SER A 292 17.21 0.67 -10.48
CA SER A 292 18.59 1.15 -10.56
C SER A 292 18.77 2.54 -9.94
N ALA A 293 17.85 3.48 -10.23
CA ALA A 293 17.90 4.83 -9.67
C ALA A 293 17.70 4.85 -8.14
N LEU A 294 16.90 3.93 -7.58
CA LEU A 294 16.80 3.76 -6.13
C LEU A 294 18.13 3.26 -5.55
N HIS A 295 18.75 2.23 -6.14
CA HIS A 295 20.03 1.72 -5.65
C HIS A 295 21.16 2.75 -5.75
N GLU A 296 21.24 3.52 -6.83
CA GLU A 296 22.22 4.60 -7.00
C GLU A 296 22.08 5.66 -5.90
N LYS A 297 20.86 6.13 -5.65
CA LYS A 297 20.58 7.10 -4.57
C LYS A 297 20.87 6.53 -3.19
N LEU A 298 20.58 5.25 -2.98
CA LEU A 298 20.83 4.59 -1.70
C LEU A 298 22.32 4.46 -1.43
N SER A 299 23.11 4.09 -2.44
CA SER A 299 24.57 4.02 -2.34
C SER A 299 25.16 5.38 -2.01
N HIS A 300 24.77 6.44 -2.73
CA HIS A 300 25.22 7.80 -2.45
C HIS A 300 24.87 8.27 -1.03
N MET A 301 23.67 7.95 -0.57
CA MET A 301 23.25 8.25 0.80
C MET A 301 24.08 7.46 1.82
N ALA A 302 24.33 6.17 1.58
CA ALA A 302 25.12 5.34 2.47
C ALA A 302 26.54 5.89 2.63
N ASP A 303 27.19 6.28 1.53
CA ASP A 303 28.53 6.88 1.54
C ASP A 303 28.57 8.18 2.37
N GLU A 304 27.59 9.08 2.19
CA GLU A 304 27.54 10.35 2.90
C GLU A 304 27.28 10.19 4.40
N TYR A 305 26.49 9.20 4.78
CA TYR A 305 26.19 8.88 6.18
C TYR A 305 27.18 7.90 6.82
N GLY A 306 28.21 7.45 6.08
CA GLY A 306 29.19 6.47 6.56
C GLY A 306 28.55 5.12 6.91
N LEU A 307 27.50 4.72 6.18
CA LEU A 307 26.81 3.45 6.34
C LEU A 307 27.42 2.40 5.41
N GLU A 308 27.41 1.15 5.86
CA GLU A 308 27.71 0.02 4.99
C GLU A 308 26.56 -0.16 3.99
N TYR A 309 26.87 -0.39 2.72
CA TYR A 309 25.88 -0.75 1.70
C TYR A 309 26.35 -2.00 0.97
N THR A 310 25.68 -3.11 1.20
CA THR A 310 26.09 -4.44 0.74
C THR A 310 25.49 -4.83 -0.61
N GLY A 311 24.70 -3.95 -1.22
CA GLY A 311 23.82 -4.31 -2.33
C GLY A 311 22.66 -5.21 -1.86
N PHE A 312 21.79 -5.61 -2.80
CA PHE A 312 20.65 -6.45 -2.47
C PHE A 312 20.42 -7.51 -3.53
N SER A 313 20.70 -8.76 -3.16
CA SER A 313 20.54 -9.93 -4.01
C SER A 313 20.23 -11.14 -3.13
N GLY A 314 19.49 -12.10 -3.66
CA GLY A 314 19.03 -13.28 -2.93
C GLY A 314 17.58 -13.60 -3.27
N ASN A 315 16.94 -14.48 -2.51
CA ASN A 315 15.51 -14.73 -2.66
C ASN A 315 14.70 -13.75 -1.79
N ILE A 316 13.50 -13.41 -2.22
CA ILE A 316 12.57 -12.59 -1.41
C ILE A 316 12.27 -13.19 -0.03
N SER A 317 12.33 -14.52 0.10
CA SER A 317 12.17 -15.22 1.39
C SER A 317 13.24 -14.80 2.41
N ASP A 318 14.47 -14.57 1.94
CA ASP A 318 15.65 -14.34 2.78
C ASP A 318 15.61 -12.94 3.43
N LEU A 319 14.70 -12.07 2.98
CA LEU A 319 14.45 -10.77 3.59
C LEU A 319 13.95 -10.91 5.04
N PHE A 320 13.14 -11.93 5.32
CA PHE A 320 12.42 -12.08 6.60
C PHE A 320 13.12 -12.97 7.62
N ASP A 321 14.19 -13.65 7.21
CA ASP A 321 15.07 -14.41 8.10
C ASP A 321 15.96 -13.49 8.96
#